data_AF-A0A7W8DVI2-F1
#
_entry.id   AF-A0A7W8DVI2-F1
#
_cell.length_a   1.000
_cell.length_b   1.000
_cell.length_c   1.000
_cell.angle_alpha   90.00
_cell.angle_beta   90.00
_cell.angle_gamma   90.00
#
_symmetry.space_group_name_H-M   'P 1'
#
loop_
_entity.id
_entity.type
_entity.pdbx_description
1 polymer ?
#
loop_
_entity_poly.entity_id
_entity_poly.type
_entity_poly.pdbx_seq_one_letter_code
_entity_poly.pdbx_strand_id
1 'polypeptide(L)'
;MTLPFFTIGHSNRSIDTFVELLQEPRVERVVDVRKMPMSRANPQFNRDSLPLALEPYQISYEHIAALGGLRGRRPAEPSDVNGLWENRSFHNYADYALTEEFHAGLAHLIGEGRKRRCAVMCSEAVWWRCHRRLIADNLIAHGETVIHIMDKGRLEPARLTPGAVVRPDKSVVYPVAQPDPA
;
A
#
# COMPACT_ATOMS: atom_id res chain seq x y z
N MET A 1 -5.46 -17.94 13.20
CA MET A 1 -4.79 -17.63 11.92
C MET A 1 -5.00 -16.16 11.65
N THR A 2 -3.94 -15.41 11.32
CA THR A 2 -4.05 -13.99 10.93
C THR A 2 -4.63 -13.88 9.52
N LEU A 3 -5.45 -12.86 9.27
CA LEU A 3 -6.01 -12.60 7.94
C LEU A 3 -4.94 -11.95 7.06
N PRO A 4 -4.83 -12.32 5.77
CA PRO A 4 -3.91 -11.65 4.85
C PRO A 4 -4.41 -10.25 4.50
N PHE A 5 -3.46 -9.36 4.25
CA PHE A 5 -3.69 -8.06 3.63
C PHE A 5 -3.60 -8.21 2.12
N PHE A 6 -4.54 -7.60 1.41
CA PHE A 6 -4.49 -7.52 -0.04
C PHE A 6 -4.01 -6.15 -0.48
N THR A 7 -3.47 -6.06 -1.69
CA THR A 7 -3.28 -4.76 -2.36
C THR A 7 -3.91 -4.79 -3.73
N ILE A 8 -4.50 -3.68 -4.16
CA ILE A 8 -5.16 -3.58 -5.46
C ILE A 8 -4.96 -2.19 -6.10
N GLY A 9 -4.86 -2.17 -7.42
CA GLY A 9 -4.81 -0.94 -8.21
C GLY A 9 -6.12 -0.75 -8.96
N HIS A 10 -6.80 0.37 -8.79
CA HIS A 10 -8.07 0.59 -9.51
C HIS A 10 -7.86 0.87 -11.01
N SER A 11 -6.72 1.46 -11.38
CA SER A 11 -6.39 1.81 -12.77
C SER A 11 -7.55 2.53 -13.47
N ASN A 12 -7.93 2.08 -14.65
CA ASN A 12 -9.10 2.50 -15.42
C ASN A 12 -10.19 1.41 -15.48
N ARG A 13 -10.23 0.49 -14.51
CA ARG A 13 -11.22 -0.60 -14.46
C ARG A 13 -12.64 -0.04 -14.27
N SER A 14 -13.66 -0.78 -14.73
CA SER A 14 -15.03 -0.54 -14.28
C SER A 14 -15.20 -0.92 -12.81
N ILE A 15 -16.27 -0.46 -12.16
CA ILE A 15 -16.61 -0.91 -10.80
C ILE A 15 -16.85 -2.41 -10.77
N ASP A 16 -17.57 -2.96 -11.75
CA ASP A 16 -17.89 -4.40 -11.78
C ASP A 16 -16.62 -5.25 -11.83
N THR A 17 -15.69 -4.93 -12.74
CA THR A 17 -14.39 -5.62 -12.80
C THR A 17 -13.59 -5.44 -11.51
N PHE A 18 -13.61 -4.25 -10.91
CA PHE A 18 -12.92 -4.00 -9.65
C PHE A 18 -13.50 -4.83 -8.49
N VAL A 19 -14.82 -4.93 -8.40
CA VAL A 19 -15.52 -5.72 -7.37
C VAL A 19 -15.27 -7.22 -7.56
N GLU A 20 -15.31 -7.74 -8.80
CA GLU A 20 -14.99 -9.14 -9.08
C GLU A 20 -13.62 -9.53 -8.52
N LEU A 21 -12.62 -8.65 -8.69
CA LEU A 21 -11.26 -8.85 -8.17
C LEU A 21 -11.18 -8.84 -6.64
N LEU A 22 -12.08 -8.11 -5.97
CA LEU A 22 -12.16 -8.06 -4.50
C LEU A 22 -12.92 -9.26 -3.92
N GLN A 23 -13.91 -9.78 -4.65
CA GLN A 23 -14.73 -10.90 -4.20
C GLN A 23 -13.99 -12.24 -4.21
N GLU A 24 -13.08 -12.46 -5.17
CA GLU A 24 -12.25 -13.67 -5.24
C GLU A 24 -11.49 -13.94 -3.91
N PRO A 25 -10.73 -12.98 -3.35
CA PRO A 25 -10.12 -13.09 -2.03
C PRO A 25 -11.07 -12.81 -0.85
N ARG A 26 -12.36 -12.54 -1.11
CA ARG A 26 -13.38 -12.17 -0.12
C ARG A 26 -12.97 -10.96 0.72
N VAL A 27 -12.51 -9.90 0.06
CA VAL A 27 -12.20 -8.62 0.72
C VAL A 27 -13.47 -8.02 1.29
N GLU A 28 -13.40 -7.54 2.53
CA GLU A 28 -14.50 -6.94 3.28
C GLU A 28 -14.32 -5.42 3.44
N ARG A 29 -13.10 -4.92 3.20
CA ARG A 29 -12.80 -3.50 3.24
C ARG A 29 -11.79 -3.08 2.19
N VAL A 30 -12.12 -2.04 1.43
CA VAL A 30 -11.15 -1.27 0.65
C VAL A 30 -10.58 -0.17 1.53
N VAL A 31 -9.25 -0.17 1.68
CA VAL A 31 -8.49 0.89 2.34
C VAL A 31 -7.83 1.73 1.27
N ASP A 32 -8.37 2.90 1.01
CA ASP A 32 -7.80 3.85 0.07
C ASP A 32 -6.61 4.60 0.69
N VAL A 33 -5.47 4.51 0.02
CA VAL A 33 -4.21 5.18 0.42
C VAL A 33 -3.77 6.22 -0.61
N ARG A 34 -4.68 6.70 -1.47
CA ARG A 34 -4.40 7.82 -2.38
C ARG A 34 -4.37 9.12 -1.58
N LYS A 35 -3.37 9.97 -1.85
CA LYS A 35 -3.32 11.34 -1.28
C LYS A 35 -4.55 12.14 -1.68
N MET A 36 -4.91 12.06 -2.96
CA MET A 36 -6.07 12.72 -3.55
C MET A 36 -6.99 11.64 -4.15
N PRO A 37 -8.00 11.16 -3.39
CA PRO A 37 -8.93 10.13 -3.87
C PRO A 37 -10.02 10.71 -4.78
N MET A 38 -9.64 11.59 -5.72
CA MET A 38 -10.52 12.27 -6.66
C MET A 38 -9.90 12.30 -8.05
N SER A 39 -10.69 11.97 -9.07
CA SER A 39 -10.28 11.93 -10.48
C SER A 39 -11.45 12.30 -11.39
N ARG A 40 -11.17 13.11 -12.42
CA ARG A 40 -12.13 13.37 -13.51
C ARG A 40 -12.19 12.22 -14.52
N ALA A 41 -11.06 11.54 -14.73
CA ALA A 41 -10.97 10.43 -15.68
C ALA A 41 -11.59 9.14 -15.13
N ASN A 42 -11.53 8.95 -13.81
CA ASN A 42 -12.05 7.77 -13.12
C ASN A 42 -13.00 8.15 -11.96
N PRO A 43 -14.11 8.85 -12.23
CA PRO A 43 -14.99 9.40 -11.20
C PRO A 43 -15.70 8.33 -10.35
N GLN A 44 -15.82 7.09 -10.86
CA GLN A 44 -16.37 5.95 -10.14
C GLN A 44 -15.53 5.56 -8.92
N PHE A 45 -14.22 5.85 -8.95
CA PHE A 45 -13.32 5.64 -7.82
C PHE A 45 -13.15 6.89 -6.96
N ASN A 46 -13.99 7.92 -7.09
CA ASN A 46 -13.90 9.07 -6.19
C ASN A 46 -14.34 8.69 -4.78
N ARG A 47 -13.76 9.33 -3.76
CA ARG A 47 -14.09 9.08 -2.34
C ARG A 47 -15.59 9.14 -2.05
N ASP A 48 -16.33 10.00 -2.76
CA ASP A 48 -17.75 10.20 -2.52
C ASP A 48 -18.63 9.22 -3.34
N SER A 49 -18.07 8.56 -4.36
CA SER A 49 -18.76 7.61 -5.24
C SER A 49 -18.48 6.16 -4.87
N LEU A 50 -17.22 5.84 -4.58
CA LEU A 50 -16.75 4.47 -4.40
C LEU A 50 -17.42 3.74 -3.23
N PRO A 51 -17.62 4.35 -2.04
CA PRO A 51 -18.32 3.68 -0.93
C PRO A 51 -19.72 3.20 -1.32
N LEU A 52 -20.48 4.06 -2.03
CA LEU A 52 -21.83 3.74 -2.51
C LEU A 52 -21.81 2.60 -3.54
N ALA A 53 -20.81 2.60 -4.41
CA ALA A 53 -20.63 1.56 -5.42
C ALA A 53 -20.24 0.19 -4.81
N LEU A 54 -19.61 0.19 -3.63
CA LEU A 54 -19.18 -1.01 -2.91
C LEU A 54 -20.25 -1.57 -1.94
N GLU A 55 -21.19 -0.74 -1.49
CA GLU A 55 -22.24 -1.09 -0.52
C GLU A 55 -23.09 -2.31 -0.92
N PRO A 56 -23.57 -2.45 -2.17
CA PRO A 56 -24.35 -3.63 -2.59
C PRO A 56 -23.59 -4.95 -2.47
N TYR A 57 -22.26 -4.88 -2.43
CA TYR A 57 -21.36 -6.03 -2.31
C TYR A 57 -20.87 -6.25 -0.87
N GLN A 58 -21.39 -5.48 0.09
CA GLN A 58 -21.01 -5.51 1.51
C GLN A 58 -19.51 -5.26 1.76
N ILE A 59 -18.87 -4.49 0.87
CA ILE A 59 -17.47 -4.09 1.00
C ILE A 59 -17.43 -2.68 1.58
N SER A 60 -16.90 -2.56 2.80
CA SER A 60 -16.73 -1.24 3.44
C SER A 60 -15.58 -0.46 2.81
N TYR A 61 -15.62 0.87 2.93
CA TYR A 61 -14.56 1.76 2.47
C TYR A 61 -13.99 2.58 3.62
N GLU A 62 -12.68 2.78 3.60
CA GLU A 62 -11.99 3.69 4.50
C GLU A 62 -10.85 4.40 3.76
N HIS A 63 -10.62 5.67 4.06
CA HIS A 63 -9.48 6.43 3.56
C HIS A 63 -8.47 6.66 4.67
N ILE A 64 -7.25 6.13 4.51
CA ILE A 64 -6.15 6.36 5.45
C ILE A 64 -5.15 7.33 4.81
N ALA A 65 -5.39 8.63 4.99
CA ALA A 65 -4.56 9.69 4.42
C ALA A 65 -3.09 9.62 4.88
N ALA A 66 -2.83 9.10 6.09
CA ALA A 66 -1.48 8.87 6.61
C ALA A 66 -0.68 7.84 5.78
N LEU A 67 -1.33 6.98 5.01
CA LEU A 67 -0.64 6.06 4.08
C LEU A 67 -0.59 6.63 2.65
N GLY A 68 -1.09 7.85 2.48
CA GLY A 68 -1.12 8.64 1.25
C GLY A 68 0.21 8.71 0.51
N GLY A 69 0.23 8.39 -0.79
CA GLY A 69 1.36 8.67 -1.70
C GLY A 69 1.67 10.17 -1.91
N LEU A 70 2.47 10.49 -2.93
CA LEU A 70 2.81 11.88 -3.32
C LEU A 70 3.39 12.73 -2.15
N ARG A 71 4.45 12.21 -1.53
CA ARG A 71 5.18 12.87 -0.44
C ARG A 71 6.29 13.75 -1.00
N GLY A 72 6.42 14.94 -0.41
CA GLY A 72 7.49 15.89 -0.72
C GLY A 72 8.79 15.50 -0.03
N ARG A 73 9.89 16.16 -0.41
CA ARG A 73 11.18 16.01 0.26
C ARG A 73 11.04 16.39 1.73
N ARG A 74 11.56 15.57 2.64
CA ARG A 74 11.71 15.93 4.05
C ARG A 74 13.18 16.24 4.37
N PRO A 75 13.47 17.26 5.17
CA PRO A 75 14.78 17.44 5.76
C PRO A 75 14.83 16.68 7.09
N ALA A 76 15.43 15.48 7.14
CA ALA A 76 15.74 14.85 8.44
C ALA A 76 16.68 13.64 8.36
N GLU A 77 16.67 12.81 7.32
CA GLU A 77 17.54 11.62 7.28
C GLU A 77 18.77 11.84 6.37
N PRO A 78 19.95 11.32 6.76
CA PRO A 78 21.06 11.15 5.83
C PRO A 78 20.57 10.44 4.55
N SER A 79 20.94 10.97 3.38
CA SER A 79 20.40 10.52 2.08
C SER A 79 20.70 9.05 1.74
N ASP A 80 21.64 8.44 2.45
CA ASP A 80 22.05 7.05 2.33
C ASP A 80 21.08 6.07 2.97
N VAL A 81 20.25 6.49 3.94
CA VAL A 81 19.29 5.63 4.64
C VAL A 81 18.29 4.97 3.68
N ASN A 82 17.77 5.73 2.72
CA ASN A 82 16.87 5.26 1.68
C ASN A 82 17.47 5.42 0.26
N GLY A 83 18.80 5.38 0.18
CA GLY A 83 19.57 5.66 -1.02
C GLY A 83 19.39 4.66 -2.17
N LEU A 84 18.78 3.49 -1.93
CA LEU A 84 18.42 2.52 -2.98
C LEU A 84 17.45 3.10 -4.02
N TRP A 85 16.60 4.05 -3.61
CA TRP A 85 15.59 4.63 -4.49
C TRP A 85 16.15 5.78 -5.32
N GLU A 86 16.57 5.50 -6.56
CA GLU A 86 16.91 6.54 -7.55
C GLU A 86 15.70 7.42 -7.90
N ASN A 87 14.50 6.83 -7.93
CA ASN A 87 13.27 7.57 -8.14
C ASN A 87 12.90 8.39 -6.90
N ARG A 88 12.95 9.72 -7.05
CA ARG A 88 12.67 10.67 -5.95
C ARG A 88 11.31 10.47 -5.27
N SER A 89 10.26 10.05 -5.97
CA SER A 89 8.96 9.83 -5.35
C SER A 89 8.96 8.63 -4.41
N PHE A 90 9.70 7.56 -4.75
CA PHE A 90 9.89 6.42 -3.87
C PHE A 90 10.79 6.77 -2.69
N HIS A 91 11.90 7.48 -2.94
CA HIS A 91 12.80 7.95 -1.89
C HIS A 91 12.05 8.80 -0.85
N ASN A 92 11.33 9.83 -1.30
CA ASN A 92 10.54 10.68 -0.39
C ASN A 92 9.47 9.91 0.39
N TYR A 93 8.89 8.86 -0.22
CA TYR A 93 7.91 8.03 0.48
C TYR A 93 8.58 7.12 1.51
N ALA A 94 9.77 6.58 1.22
CA ALA A 94 10.56 5.83 2.18
C ALA A 94 10.96 6.68 3.39
N ASP A 95 11.39 7.93 3.18
CA ASP A 95 11.70 8.86 4.27
C ASP A 95 10.45 9.18 5.10
N TYR A 96 9.31 9.38 4.43
CA TYR A 96 8.04 9.59 5.10
C TYR A 96 7.60 8.35 5.91
N ALA A 97 7.90 7.15 5.44
CA ALA A 97 7.54 5.90 6.11
C ALA A 97 8.24 5.72 7.47
N LEU A 98 9.27 6.51 7.77
CA LEU A 98 9.96 6.51 9.07
C LEU A 98 9.29 7.43 10.11
N THR A 99 8.24 8.15 9.72
CA THR A 99 7.60 9.16 10.58
C THR A 99 6.54 8.55 11.48
N GLU A 100 6.31 9.17 12.64
CA GLU A 100 5.24 8.77 13.57
C GLU A 100 3.85 8.77 12.91
N GLU A 101 3.60 9.73 12.01
CA GLU A 101 2.34 9.84 11.27
C GLU A 101 2.09 8.59 10.41
N PHE A 102 3.11 8.13 9.68
CA PHE A 102 3.02 6.90 8.90
C PHE A 102 2.86 5.67 9.80
N HIS A 103 3.65 5.57 10.86
CA HIS A 103 3.56 4.45 11.81
C HIS A 103 2.19 4.35 12.47
N ALA A 104 1.56 5.48 12.83
CA ALA A 104 0.21 5.51 13.37
C ALA A 104 -0.82 5.02 12.33
N GLY A 105 -0.70 5.47 11.07
CA GLY A 105 -1.54 5.01 9.97
C GLY A 105 -1.39 3.51 9.67
N LEU A 106 -0.15 3.00 9.72
CA LEU A 106 0.16 1.58 9.54
C LEU A 106 -0.40 0.74 10.69
N ALA A 107 -0.24 1.18 11.94
CA ALA A 107 -0.78 0.50 13.11
C ALA A 107 -2.32 0.41 13.05
N HIS A 108 -2.98 1.48 12.62
CA HIS A 108 -4.42 1.49 12.38
C HIS A 108 -4.82 0.48 11.29
N LEU A 109 -4.13 0.49 10.14
CA LEU A 109 -4.35 -0.48 9.07
C LEU A 109 -4.18 -1.93 9.58
N ILE A 110 -3.12 -2.19 10.35
CA ILE A 110 -2.87 -3.52 10.94
C ILE A 110 -4.02 -3.92 11.87
N GLY A 111 -4.46 -3.01 12.73
CA GLY A 111 -5.58 -3.23 13.64
C GLY A 111 -6.88 -3.58 12.91
N GLU A 112 -7.16 -2.93 11.77
CA GLU A 112 -8.33 -3.22 10.96
C GLU A 112 -8.19 -4.52 10.16
N GLY A 113 -7.04 -4.77 9.54
CA GLY A 113 -6.81 -5.99 8.74
C GLY A 113 -6.74 -7.27 9.57
N ARG A 114 -6.47 -7.17 10.88
CA ARG A 114 -6.60 -8.31 11.81
C ARG A 114 -8.05 -8.68 12.14
N LYS A 115 -9.00 -7.74 11.94
CA LYS A 115 -10.43 -7.98 12.20
C LYS A 115 -11.19 -8.47 10.96
N ARG A 116 -10.73 -8.07 9.77
CA ARG A 116 -11.40 -8.32 8.48
C ARG A 116 -10.41 -8.30 7.32
N ARG A 117 -10.73 -8.93 6.20
CA ARG A 117 -9.86 -8.92 5.01
C ARG A 117 -9.86 -7.54 4.36
N CYS A 118 -8.72 -6.84 4.45
CA CYS A 118 -8.54 -5.50 3.88
C CYS A 118 -7.78 -5.55 2.55
N ALA A 119 -8.17 -4.72 1.58
CA ALA A 119 -7.40 -4.43 0.37
C ALA A 119 -6.91 -2.98 0.36
N VAL A 120 -5.59 -2.80 0.41
CA VAL A 120 -4.92 -1.50 0.28
C VAL A 120 -4.94 -1.07 -1.19
N MET A 121 -5.67 0.02 -1.48
CA MET A 121 -5.95 0.48 -2.83
C MET A 121 -5.19 1.76 -3.20
N CYS A 122 -4.62 1.79 -4.41
CA CYS A 122 -4.22 3.04 -5.07
C CYS A 122 -4.67 3.11 -6.53
N SER A 123 -4.25 4.14 -7.28
CA SER A 123 -4.58 4.31 -8.70
C SER A 123 -3.78 3.44 -9.66
N GLU A 124 -2.48 3.26 -9.41
CA GLU A 124 -1.59 2.51 -10.31
C GLU A 124 -2.01 1.04 -10.40
N ALA A 125 -2.05 0.44 -11.59
CA ALA A 125 -2.47 -0.96 -11.75
C ALA A 125 -1.51 -1.92 -11.01
N VAL A 126 -0.22 -1.76 -11.26
CA VAL A 126 0.83 -2.63 -10.74
C VAL A 126 1.42 -2.09 -9.44
N TRP A 127 1.61 -2.98 -8.46
CA TRP A 127 2.05 -2.58 -7.13
C TRP A 127 3.47 -2.00 -7.11
N TRP A 128 4.36 -2.48 -7.99
CA TRP A 128 5.78 -2.10 -8.00
C TRP A 128 6.09 -0.71 -8.54
N ARG A 129 5.11 -0.04 -9.18
CA ARG A 129 5.24 1.34 -9.68
C ARG A 129 4.60 2.39 -8.79
N CYS A 130 4.15 2.00 -7.59
CA CYS A 130 3.49 2.89 -6.66
C CYS A 130 3.89 2.63 -5.20
N HIS A 131 3.44 3.52 -4.32
CA HIS A 131 3.71 3.46 -2.88
C HIS A 131 3.14 2.22 -2.16
N ARG A 132 2.20 1.48 -2.78
CA ARG A 132 1.73 0.19 -2.24
C ARG A 132 2.88 -0.80 -2.03
N ARG A 133 3.95 -0.70 -2.83
CA ARG A 133 5.19 -1.47 -2.63
C ARG A 133 5.78 -1.27 -1.24
N LEU A 134 5.95 -0.01 -0.82
CA LEU A 134 6.56 0.33 0.47
C LEU A 134 5.59 0.06 1.64
N ILE A 135 4.28 0.21 1.44
CA ILE A 135 3.29 -0.23 2.44
C ILE A 135 3.37 -1.74 2.63
N ALA A 136 3.48 -2.52 1.55
CA ALA A 136 3.62 -3.97 1.63
C ALA A 136 4.88 -4.38 2.39
N ASP A 137 6.03 -3.73 2.12
CA ASP A 137 7.28 -3.97 2.85
C ASP A 137 7.09 -3.73 4.37
N ASN A 138 6.42 -2.64 4.74
CA ASN A 138 6.16 -2.31 6.14
C ASN A 138 5.17 -3.27 6.82
N LEU A 139 4.15 -3.76 6.11
CA LEU A 139 3.25 -4.80 6.62
C LEU A 139 4.01 -6.13 6.85
N ILE A 140 4.88 -6.52 5.92
CA ILE A 140 5.72 -7.72 6.04
C ILE A 140 6.68 -7.60 7.23
N ALA A 141 7.29 -6.43 7.45
CA ALA A 141 8.13 -6.16 8.60
C ALA A 141 7.39 -6.33 9.95
N HIS A 142 6.07 -6.19 9.94
CA HIS A 142 5.20 -6.40 11.10
C HIS A 142 4.68 -7.85 11.22
N GLY A 143 5.14 -8.76 10.35
CA GLY A 143 4.76 -10.18 10.35
C GLY A 143 3.43 -10.45 9.65
N GLU A 144 2.88 -9.48 8.92
CA GLU A 144 1.62 -9.64 8.20
C GLU A 144 1.85 -10.29 6.83
N THR A 145 0.92 -11.15 6.42
CA THR A 145 0.92 -11.73 5.07
C THR A 145 0.30 -10.74 4.10
N VAL A 146 1.00 -10.42 3.02
CA VAL A 146 0.51 -9.50 1.98
C VAL A 146 0.39 -10.21 0.63
N ILE A 147 -0.71 -9.99 -0.08
CA ILE A 147 -1.02 -10.59 -1.38
C ILE A 147 -1.45 -9.49 -2.36
N HIS A 148 -0.79 -9.40 -3.51
CA HIS A 148 -1.16 -8.47 -4.56
C HIS A 148 -2.25 -9.07 -5.46
N ILE A 149 -3.38 -8.39 -5.57
CA ILE A 149 -4.43 -8.70 -6.54
C ILE A 149 -4.02 -8.06 -7.86
N MET A 150 -3.61 -8.89 -8.83
CA MET A 150 -3.11 -8.42 -10.11
C MET A 150 -4.18 -8.43 -11.19
N ASP A 151 -4.90 -9.55 -11.29
CA ASP A 151 -6.03 -9.75 -12.17
C ASP A 151 -6.85 -10.96 -11.71
N LYS A 152 -7.92 -11.28 -12.43
CA LYS A 152 -8.77 -12.45 -12.13
C LYS A 152 -7.94 -13.74 -12.12
N GLY A 153 -7.99 -14.49 -11.02
CA GLY A 153 -7.21 -15.71 -10.84
C GLY A 153 -5.71 -15.49 -10.62
N ARG A 154 -5.25 -14.23 -10.52
CA ARG A 154 -3.82 -13.87 -10.37
C ARG A 154 -3.59 -13.12 -9.07
N LEU A 155 -3.30 -13.89 -8.03
CA LEU A 155 -2.90 -13.44 -6.70
C LEU A 155 -1.40 -13.72 -6.49
N GLU A 156 -0.62 -12.69 -6.19
CA GLU A 156 0.83 -12.80 -6.02
C GLU A 156 1.24 -12.50 -4.57
N PRO A 157 1.87 -13.45 -3.85
CA PRO A 157 2.43 -13.17 -2.54
C PRO A 157 3.49 -12.07 -2.62
N ALA A 158 3.36 -11.06 -1.76
CA ALA A 158 4.36 -10.01 -1.65
C ALA A 158 5.63 -10.57 -0.99
N ARG A 159 6.76 -9.97 -1.34
CA ARG A 159 8.06 -10.18 -0.69
C ARG A 159 8.67 -8.81 -0.42
N LEU A 160 9.55 -8.76 0.58
CA LEU A 160 10.33 -7.55 0.82
C LEU A 160 11.03 -7.13 -0.48
N THR A 161 10.97 -5.84 -0.77
CA THR A 161 11.77 -5.22 -1.83
C THR A 161 13.24 -5.68 -1.69
N PRO A 162 13.87 -6.17 -2.78
CA PRO A 162 15.29 -6.50 -2.74
C PRO A 162 16.13 -5.30 -2.24
N GLY A 163 16.97 -5.52 -1.23
CA GLY A 163 17.75 -4.47 -0.57
C GLY A 163 17.02 -3.72 0.56
N ALA A 164 15.74 -4.01 0.82
CA ALA A 164 15.06 -3.51 2.01
C ALA A 164 15.63 -4.17 3.28
N VAL A 165 15.88 -3.35 4.29
CA VAL A 165 16.38 -3.78 5.61
C VAL A 165 15.33 -3.44 6.66
N VAL A 166 14.89 -4.46 7.40
CA VAL A 166 14.00 -4.30 8.55
C VAL A 166 14.85 -4.02 9.79
N ARG A 167 14.63 -2.86 10.42
CA ARG A 167 15.30 -2.47 11.68
C ARG A 167 14.66 -3.17 12.89
N PRO A 168 15.32 -3.19 14.07
CA PRO A 168 14.76 -3.80 15.29
C PRO A 168 13.41 -3.24 15.73
N ASP A 169 13.13 -1.97 15.40
CA ASP A 169 11.86 -1.29 15.65
C ASP A 169 10.77 -1.57 14.59
N LYS A 170 11.05 -2.46 13.63
CA LYS A 170 10.20 -2.84 12.49
C LYS A 170 10.02 -1.76 11.43
N SER A 171 10.72 -0.63 11.53
CA SER A 171 10.82 0.32 10.42
C SER A 171 11.61 -0.32 9.27
N VAL A 172 11.28 0.06 8.04
CA VAL A 172 11.95 -0.45 6.83
C VAL A 172 12.74 0.66 6.17
N VAL A 173 14.01 0.41 5.94
CA VAL A 173 14.92 1.31 5.22
C VAL A 173 15.49 0.62 3.98
N TYR A 174 15.99 1.43 3.04
CA TYR A 174 16.46 0.95 1.74
C TYR A 174 17.86 1.51 1.45
N PRO A 175 18.90 1.03 2.15
CA PRO A 175 20.26 1.52 1.97
C PRO A 175 20.79 1.16 0.58
N VAL A 176 21.76 1.93 0.09
CA VAL A 176 22.53 1.54 -1.09
C VAL A 176 23.23 0.20 -0.79
N ALA A 177 23.23 -0.72 -1.75
CA ALA A 177 23.96 -1.98 -1.61
C ALA A 177 25.42 -1.66 -1.26
N GLN A 178 25.89 -2.14 -0.11
CA GLN A 178 27.31 -2.12 0.18
C GLN A 178 27.99 -3.11 -0.76
N PRO A 179 29.12 -2.77 -1.41
CA PRO A 179 29.90 -3.77 -2.11
C PRO A 179 30.29 -4.87 -1.10
N ASP A 180 30.22 -6.13 -1.54
CA ASP A 180 30.65 -7.26 -0.71
C ASP A 180 32.06 -6.97 -0.16
N PRO A 181 32.33 -7.20 1.14
CA PRO A 181 33.69 -7.16 1.62
C PRO A 181 34.47 -8.27 0.89
N ALA A 182 35.45 -7.84 0.10
CA ALA A 182 36.37 -8.71 -0.63
C ALA A 182 37.16 -9.64 0.31
#